data_AF-A0A2R7KZ54-F1
#
_entry.id   AF-A0A2R7KZ54-F1
#
_cell.length_a   1.000
_cell.length_b   1.000
_cell.length_c   1.000
_cell.angle_alpha   90.00
_cell.angle_beta   90.00
_cell.angle_gamma   90.00
#
_symmetry.space_group_name_H-M   'P 1'
#
loop_
_entity.id
_entity.type
_entity.pdbx_description
1 polymer ?
#
loop_
_entity_poly.entity_id
_entity_poly.type
_entity_poly.pdbx_seq_one_letter_code
_entity_poly.pdbx_strand_id
1 'polypeptide(L)' 'MKEAISNPSEGTPLSLKLGDSRWPGWKKMQYVHRTLENKNIAIHYVADFKDGKIVAVDDFKFHEPK' A
#
# COMPACT_ATOMS: atom_id res chain seq x y z
N MET A 1 6.00 -10.83 0.40
CA MET A 1 5.79 -10.02 1.63
C MET A 1 6.99 -9.13 1.94
N LYS A 2 8.22 -9.68 2.02
CA LYS A 2 9.44 -8.88 2.25
C LYS A 2 9.59 -7.73 1.25
N GLU A 3 9.31 -7.92 -0.03
CA GLU A 3 9.45 -6.86 -1.05
C GLU A 3 8.59 -5.62 -0.77
N ALA A 4 7.28 -5.78 -0.60
CA ALA A 4 6.37 -4.65 -0.32
C ALA A 4 6.63 -3.95 1.02
N ILE A 5 7.16 -4.68 2.01
CA ILE A 5 7.60 -4.10 3.29
C ILE A 5 8.99 -3.46 3.16
N SER A 6 9.86 -3.99 2.31
CA SER A 6 11.24 -3.51 2.12
C SER A 6 11.31 -2.21 1.33
N ASN A 7 10.34 -1.96 0.46
CA ASN A 7 10.23 -0.70 -0.27
C ASN A 7 8.77 -0.26 -0.49
N PRO A 8 8.09 0.23 0.56
CA PRO A 8 6.72 0.73 0.44
C PRO A 8 6.58 1.95 -0.48
N SER A 9 7.68 2.53 -0.98
CA SER A 9 7.60 3.62 -1.95
C SER A 9 7.33 3.16 -3.39
N GLU A 10 7.44 1.87 -3.68
CA GLU A 10 7.09 1.30 -5.00
C GLU A 10 5.58 1.23 -5.24
N GLY A 11 4.78 1.32 -4.18
CA GLY A 11 3.33 1.41 -4.32
C GLY A 11 2.90 2.79 -4.82
N THR A 12 1.77 2.82 -5.51
CA THR A 12 1.14 4.07 -5.95
C THR A 12 0.07 4.51 -4.95
N PRO A 13 -0.03 5.81 -4.65
CA PRO A 13 -1.11 6.33 -3.83
C PRO A 13 -2.43 6.23 -4.59
N LEU A 14 -3.44 5.68 -3.94
CA LEU A 14 -4.82 5.71 -4.44
C LEU A 14 -5.48 7.01 -3.98
N SER A 15 -6.20 7.68 -4.88
CA SER A 15 -6.98 8.88 -4.56
C SER A 15 -8.30 8.51 -3.85
N LEU A 16 -8.20 7.85 -2.71
CA LEU A 16 -9.31 7.40 -1.88
C LEU A 16 -9.28 8.12 -0.53
N LYS A 17 -10.45 8.56 -0.05
CA LYS A 17 -10.59 9.00 1.34
C LYS A 17 -10.62 7.79 2.25
N LEU A 18 -9.74 7.75 3.24
CA LEU A 18 -9.81 6.78 4.33
C LEU A 18 -10.97 7.18 5.24
N GLY A 19 -11.97 6.30 5.39
CA GLY A 19 -13.12 6.52 6.26
C GLY A 19 -12.86 6.18 7.73
N ASP A 20 -11.73 5.55 8.03
CA ASP A 20 -11.35 5.11 9.36
C ASP A 20 -10.62 6.22 10.12
N SER A 21 -11.12 6.55 11.31
CA SER A 21 -10.59 7.63 12.16
C SER A 21 -9.18 7.38 12.68
N ARG A 22 -8.67 6.14 12.58
CA ARG A 22 -7.29 5.79 12.96
C ARG A 22 -6.24 6.37 12.02
N TRP A 23 -6.61 6.77 10.80
CA TRP A 23 -5.67 7.14 9.74
C TRP A 23 -5.80 8.59 9.25
N PRO A 24 -5.82 9.61 10.14
CA PRO A 24 -5.96 11.00 9.73
C PRO A 24 -4.71 11.46 8.98
N GLY A 25 -4.87 11.94 7.74
CA GLY A 25 -3.77 12.43 6.90
C GLY A 25 -2.95 11.35 6.17
N TRP A 26 -3.19 10.08 6.49
CA TRP A 26 -2.55 8.96 5.81
C TRP A 26 -3.19 8.73 4.44
N LYS A 27 -2.46 8.07 3.54
CA LYS A 27 -2.94 7.75 2.19
C LYS A 27 -3.06 6.25 2.01
N LYS A 28 -4.09 5.80 1.29
CA LYS A 28 -4.16 4.41 0.84
C LYS A 28 -3.16 4.20 -0.30
N MET A 29 -2.40 3.14 -0.24
CA MET A 29 -1.39 2.76 -1.22
C MET A 29 -1.77 1.43 -1.87
N GLN A 30 -1.36 1.24 -3.12
CA GLN A 30 -1.48 -0.01 -3.84
C GLN A 30 -0.15 -0.40 -4.47
N TYR A 31 0.25 -1.65 -4.29
CA TYR A 31 1.36 -2.27 -5.02
C TYR A 31 0.85 -3.52 -5.71
N VAL A 32 1.23 -3.74 -6.97
CA VAL A 32 0.85 -4.94 -7.72
C VAL A 32 2.10 -5.77 -7.93
N HIS A 33 2.12 -6.94 -7.31
CA HIS A 33 3.19 -7.92 -7.48
C HIS A 33 2.76 -8.98 -8.49
N ARG A 34 3.62 -9.30 -9.45
CA ARG A 34 3.41 -10.40 -10.39
C ARG A 34 4.20 -11.62 -9.92
N THR A 35 3.49 -12.70 -9.64
CA THR A 35 4.11 -13.96 -9.21
C THR A 35 4.76 -14.69 -10.38
N LEU A 36 5.60 -15.67 -10.07
CA LEU A 36 6.24 -16.56 -11.04
C LEU A 36 5.23 -17.35 -11.89
N GLU A 37 4.02 -17.57 -11.36
CA GLU A 37 2.92 -18.25 -12.05
C GLU A 37 2.08 -17.30 -12.93
N ASN A 38 2.56 -16.09 -13.22
CA ASN A 38 1.83 -15.04 -13.93
C ASN A 38 0.51 -14.61 -13.26
N LYS A 39 0.36 -14.84 -11.96
CA LYS A 39 -0.78 -14.29 -11.19
C LYS A 39 -0.40 -12.92 -10.65
N ASN A 40 -1.36 -12.02 -10.63
CA ASN A 40 -1.17 -10.71 -10.00
C ASN A 40 -1.70 -10.77 -8.57
N ILE A 41 -0.99 -10.15 -7.64
CA ILE A 41 -1.43 -9.94 -6.27
C ILE A 41 -1.39 -8.44 -6.02
N ALA A 42 -2.55 -7.86 -5.71
CA ALA A 42 -2.65 -6.49 -5.26
C ALA A 42 -2.46 -6.43 -3.74
N ILE A 43 -1.56 -5.57 -3.31
CA ILE A 43 -1.24 -5.30 -1.92
C ILE A 43 -1.68 -3.89 -1.61
N HIS A 44 -2.64 -3.76 -0.70
CA HIS A 44 -3.16 -2.49 -0.21
C HIS A 44 -2.64 -2.24 1.20
N TYR A 45 -2.23 -1.01 1.49
CA TYR A 45 -1.78 -0.60 2.82
C TYR A 45 -2.06 0.89 3.02
N VAL A 46 -1.89 1.39 4.23
CA VAL A 46 -1.91 2.84 4.50
C VAL A 46 -0.48 3.32 4.74
N ALA A 47 -0.17 4.54 4.33
CA ALA A 47 1.13 5.16 4.54
C ALA A 47 1.00 6.58 5.10
N ASP A 48 1.83 6.87 6.11
CA ASP A 48 2.03 8.22 6.64
C ASP A 48 3.14 8.93 5.87
N PHE A 49 2.91 10.19 5.53
CA PHE A 49 3.86 11.00 4.78
C PHE A 49 4.30 12.23 5.59
N LYS A 50 5.62 12.40 5.72
CA LYS A 50 6.24 13.64 6.21
C LYS A 50 7.21 14.16 5.16
N ASP A 51 7.03 15.41 4.76
CA ASP A 51 7.84 16.08 3.73
C ASP A 51 7.98 15.26 2.43
N GLY A 52 6.86 14.66 2.00
CA GLY A 52 6.80 13.84 0.78
C GLY A 52 7.42 12.45 0.90
N LYS A 53 7.91 12.05 2.08
CA LYS A 53 8.52 10.73 2.33
C LYS A 53 7.63 9.88 3.22
N ILE A 54 7.56 8.58 2.93
CA ILE A 54 6.89 7.61 3.79
C ILE A 54 7.69 7.44 5.07
N VAL A 55 7.04 7.64 6.22
CA VAL A 55 7.65 7.44 7.55
C VAL A 55 7.08 6.25 8.31
N ALA A 56 5.87 5.80 7.94
CA ALA A 56 5.22 4.63 8.52
C ALA A 56 4.25 4.00 7.53
N VAL A 57 4.03 2.70 7.68
CA VAL A 57 3.04 1.93 6.91
C VAL A 57 2.30 0.94 7.81
N ASP A 58 1.02 0.70 7.53
CA ASP A 58 0.17 -0.23 8.30
C ASP A 58 -1.02 -0.77 7.46
N ASP A 59 -1.88 -1.61 8.05
CA ASP A 59 -3.11 -2.18 7.48
C ASP A 59 -2.91 -2.86 6.11
N PHE A 60 -1.91 -3.75 6.05
CA PHE A 60 -1.63 -4.54 4.85
C PHE A 60 -2.77 -5.53 4.57
N LYS A 61 -3.29 -5.49 3.34
CA LYS A 61 -4.30 -6.41 2.80
C LYS A 61 -3.85 -6.91 1.44
N PHE A 62 -3.95 -8.22 1.24
CA PHE A 62 -3.53 -8.89 0.02
C PHE A 62 -4.78 -9.46 -0.66
N HIS A 63 -4.94 -9.20 -1.94
CA HIS A 63 -6.04 -9.73 -2.73
C HIS A 63 -5.60 -9.99 -4.16
N GLU A 64 -6.26 -10.95 -4.80
CA GLU A 64 -6.15 -11.11 -6.24
C GLU A 64 -6.93 -9.97 -6.90
N PRO A 65 -6.32 -9.20 -7.82
CA PRO A 65 -7.04 -8.17 -8.55
C PRO A 65 -8.13 -8.84 -9.39
N LYS A 66 -9.35 -8.28 -9.31
CA LYS A 66 -10.49 -8.71 -10.12
C LYS A 66 -10.32 -8.35 -11.58
#